data_AF-A0A3D2F4H3-F1
#
_entry.id   AF-A0A3D2F4H3-F1
#
_cell.length_a   1.000
_cell.length_b   1.000
_cell.length_c   1.000
_cell.angle_alpha   90.00
_cell.angle_beta   90.00
_cell.angle_gamma   90.00
#
_symmetry.space_group_name_H-M   'P 1'
#
loop_
_entity.id
_entity.type
_entity.pdbx_description
1 polymer ?
#
loop_
_entity_poly.entity_id
_entity_poly.type
_entity_poly.pdbx_seq_one_letter_code
_entity_poly.pdbx_strand_id
1 'polypeptide(L)'
;MILYPAIDLKDGQAVRLVHGDMEQSTVFNDDPAAQAMEFVNAGCEWLHLVDLNGAFAGEPVNAAPVEAILKTCKVPTQLGGGIRDMATIEAWLDKGLTRVILGTVAV
;
A
#
# COMPACT_ATOMS: atom_id res chain seq x y z
N MET A 1 7.93 -11.18 -17.71
CA MET A 1 6.85 -10.22 -17.40
C MET A 1 6.62 -10.28 -15.90
N ILE A 2 6.55 -9.15 -15.19
CA ILE A 2 6.34 -9.11 -13.74
C ILE A 2 4.91 -8.66 -13.46
N LEU A 3 4.19 -9.36 -12.58
CA LEU A 3 2.86 -8.98 -12.12
C LEU A 3 2.96 -8.22 -10.79
N TYR A 4 2.23 -7.11 -10.69
CA TYR A 4 2.15 -6.27 -9.50
C TYR A 4 0.70 -6.24 -8.99
N PRO A 5 0.25 -7.26 -8.24
CA PRO A 5 -1.03 -7.19 -7.56
C PRO A 5 -1.11 -5.95 -6.67
N ALA A 6 -2.21 -5.23 -6.79
CA ALA A 6 -2.46 -3.96 -6.11
C ALA A 6 -3.43 -4.16 -4.95
N ILE A 7 -3.13 -3.55 -3.80
CA ILE A 7 -4.02 -3.46 -2.64
C ILE A 7 -4.16 -1.99 -2.28
N ASP A 8 -5.39 -1.49 -2.38
CA ASP A 8 -5.72 -0.17 -1.88
C ASP A 8 -6.11 -0.27 -0.39
N LEU A 9 -5.50 0.56 0.43
CA LEU A 9 -5.70 0.61 1.88
C LEU A 9 -6.57 1.80 2.24
N LYS A 10 -7.70 1.54 2.91
CA LYS A 10 -8.58 2.56 3.45
C LYS A 10 -9.08 2.14 4.82
N ASP A 11 -8.96 3.02 5.80
CA ASP A 11 -9.41 2.85 7.18
C ASP A 11 -8.92 1.53 7.81
N GLY A 12 -7.68 1.13 7.51
CA GLY A 12 -7.07 -0.11 7.98
C GLY A 12 -7.41 -1.37 7.16
N GLN A 13 -8.25 -1.27 6.12
CA GLN A 13 -8.80 -2.40 5.38
C GLN A 13 -8.32 -2.43 3.92
N ALA A 14 -8.40 -3.61 3.29
CA ALA A 14 -8.17 -3.77 1.85
C ALA A 14 -9.47 -3.51 1.10
N VAL A 15 -9.47 -2.47 0.29
CA VAL A 15 -10.66 -2.00 -0.42
C VAL A 15 -10.42 -1.91 -1.93
N ARG A 16 -11.49 -1.64 -2.67
CA ARG A 16 -11.43 -1.15 -4.04
C ARG A 16 -12.38 0.02 -4.18
N LEU A 17 -11.89 1.12 -4.75
CA LEU A 17 -12.73 2.25 -5.12
C LEU A 17 -13.27 2.07 -6.54
N VAL A 18 -14.55 2.38 -6.76
CA VAL A 18 -15.10 2.47 -8.10
C VAL A 18 -14.61 3.78 -8.72
N HIS A 19 -13.76 3.70 -9.75
CA HIS A 19 -13.17 4.86 -10.43
C HIS A 19 -12.47 5.88 -9.50
N GLY A 20 -11.95 5.44 -8.34
CA GLY A 20 -11.29 6.32 -7.39
C GLY A 20 -12.24 7.12 -6.48
N ASP A 21 -13.55 6.85 -6.52
CA ASP A 21 -14.52 7.48 -5.63
C ASP A 21 -14.44 6.87 -4.22
N MET A 22 -14.02 7.70 -3.26
CA MET A 22 -13.86 7.35 -1.84
C MET A 22 -15.18 6.98 -1.15
N GLU A 23 -16.31 7.49 -1.62
CA GLU A 23 -17.63 7.17 -1.06
C GLU A 23 -18.16 5.82 -1.58
N GLN A 24 -17.59 5.34 -2.69
CA GLN A 24 -17.95 4.06 -3.33
C GLN A 24 -16.82 3.03 -3.17
N SER A 25 -16.51 2.72 -1.91
CA SER A 25 -15.55 1.66 -1.57
C SER A 25 -16.24 0.32 -1.34
N THR A 26 -15.74 -0.74 -1.95
CA THR A 26 -16.06 -2.12 -1.57
C THR A 26 -14.92 -2.68 -0.71
N VAL A 27 -15.23 -3.17 0.49
CA VAL A 27 -14.26 -3.88 1.34
C VAL A 27 -14.11 -5.30 0.80
N PHE A 28 -12.88 -5.65 0.41
CA PHE A 28 -12.55 -7.01 -0.04
C PHE A 28 -12.10 -7.88 1.12
N ASN A 29 -11.29 -7.31 2.02
CA ASN A 29 -10.75 -8.00 3.17
C ASN A 29 -10.48 -6.99 4.30
N ASP A 30 -10.84 -7.33 5.53
CA ASP A 30 -10.54 -6.53 6.72
C ASP A 30 -9.14 -6.79 7.28
N ASP A 31 -8.45 -7.83 6.80
CA ASP A 31 -7.03 -8.11 7.04
C ASP A 31 -6.21 -7.93 5.74
N PRO A 32 -5.60 -6.75 5.52
CA PRO A 32 -4.76 -6.50 4.35
C PRO A 32 -3.53 -7.42 4.24
N ALA A 33 -3.00 -7.91 5.37
CA ALA A 33 -1.86 -8.82 5.37
C ALA A 33 -2.28 -10.21 4.88
N ALA A 34 -3.47 -10.68 5.27
CA ALA A 34 -4.04 -11.90 4.72
C ALA A 34 -4.27 -11.77 3.20
N GLN A 35 -4.85 -10.65 2.74
CA GLN A 35 -5.05 -10.40 1.31
C GLN A 35 -3.73 -10.38 0.52
N ALA A 36 -2.68 -9.76 1.06
CA ALA A 36 -1.36 -9.76 0.45
C ALA A 36 -0.75 -11.17 0.36
N MET A 37 -0.93 -11.98 1.41
CA MET A 37 -0.46 -13.37 1.45
C MET A 37 -1.16 -14.24 0.42
N GLU A 38 -2.44 -14.00 0.09
CA GLU A 38 -3.12 -14.72 -1.00
C GLU A 38 -2.38 -14.52 -2.34
N PHE A 39 -1.98 -13.28 -2.65
CA PHE A 39 -1.22 -13.01 -3.87
C PHE A 39 0.16 -13.65 -3.87
N VAL A 40 0.87 -13.59 -2.74
CA VAL A 40 2.19 -14.23 -2.60
C VAL A 40 2.07 -15.76 -2.75
N ASN A 41 1.07 -16.38 -2.12
CA ASN A 41 0.81 -17.81 -2.21
C ASN A 41 0.38 -18.23 -3.63
N ALA A 42 -0.23 -17.33 -4.40
CA ALA A 42 -0.53 -17.53 -5.82
C ALA A 42 0.70 -17.37 -6.74
N GLY A 43 1.88 -17.04 -6.19
CA GLY A 43 3.14 -16.94 -6.92
C GLY A 43 3.51 -15.53 -7.37
N CYS A 44 2.85 -14.48 -6.86
CA CYS A 44 3.24 -13.10 -7.16
C CYS A 44 4.55 -12.74 -6.44
N GLU A 45 5.52 -12.24 -7.19
CA GLU A 45 6.85 -11.89 -6.67
C GLU A 45 6.96 -10.43 -6.22
N TRP A 46 5.89 -9.64 -6.35
CA TRP A 46 5.84 -8.24 -5.96
C TRP A 46 4.46 -7.87 -5.39
N LEU A 47 4.42 -6.84 -4.56
CA LEU A 47 3.18 -6.23 -4.07
C LEU A 47 3.19 -4.72 -4.35
N HIS A 48 2.04 -4.18 -4.76
CA HIS A 48 1.80 -2.74 -4.90
C HIS A 48 0.73 -2.30 -3.89
N LEU A 49 1.08 -1.36 -3.02
CA LEU A 49 0.20 -0.86 -1.97
C LEU A 49 -0.09 0.63 -2.20
N VAL A 50 -1.33 1.04 -1.97
CA VAL A 50 -1.74 2.45 -2.02
C VAL A 50 -2.43 2.81 -0.72
N ASP A 51 -1.85 3.73 0.05
CA ASP A 51 -2.53 4.36 1.18
C ASP A 51 -3.49 5.44 0.67
N LEU A 52 -4.78 5.10 0.57
CA LEU A 52 -5.79 6.03 0.07
C LEU A 52 -6.06 7.17 1.06
N ASN A 53 -6.16 6.87 2.37
CA ASN A 53 -6.33 7.93 3.36
C ASN A 53 -5.13 8.88 3.32
N GLY A 54 -3.91 8.34 3.23
CA GLY A 54 -2.70 9.14 3.18
C GLY A 54 -2.57 9.95 1.90
N ALA A 55 -2.98 9.41 0.75
CA ALA A 55 -3.02 10.16 -0.51
C ALA A 55 -3.85 11.46 -0.39
N PHE A 56 -4.98 11.41 0.32
CA PHE A 56 -5.86 12.55 0.52
C PHE A 56 -5.41 13.45 1.67
N ALA A 57 -4.97 12.88 2.80
CA ALA A 57 -4.48 13.65 3.96
C ALA A 57 -3.14 14.34 3.68
N GLY A 58 -2.33 13.77 2.79
CA GLY A 58 -1.00 14.28 2.47
C GLY A 58 0.12 13.80 3.41
N GLU A 59 -0.18 12.81 4.25
CA GLU A 59 0.74 12.14 5.16
C GLU A 59 0.33 10.65 5.26
N PRO A 60 1.22 9.69 5.55
CA PRO A 60 0.83 8.29 5.71
C PRO A 60 -0.14 8.10 6.89
N VAL A 61 -1.28 7.44 6.66
CA VAL A 61 -2.32 7.18 7.67
C VAL A 61 -2.43 5.68 7.97
N ASN A 62 -2.26 4.83 6.96
CA ASN A 62 -2.40 3.38 7.08
C ASN A 62 -1.05 2.68 7.38
N ALA A 63 -0.25 3.24 8.29
CA ALA A 63 1.08 2.69 8.58
C ALA A 63 1.02 1.27 9.16
N ALA A 64 0.09 1.03 10.11
CA ALA A 64 -0.08 -0.26 10.76
C ALA A 64 -0.34 -1.44 9.79
N PRO A 65 -1.32 -1.38 8.87
CA PRO A 65 -1.53 -2.47 7.91
C PRO A 65 -0.35 -2.65 6.93
N VAL A 66 0.32 -1.58 6.50
CA VAL A 66 1.52 -1.69 5.65
C VAL A 66 2.63 -2.44 6.39
N GLU A 67 2.89 -2.09 7.66
CA GLU A 67 3.89 -2.78 8.48
C GLU A 67 3.55 -4.26 8.70
N ALA A 68 2.27 -4.58 8.88
CA ALA A 68 1.80 -5.97 8.97
C ALA A 68 2.08 -6.75 7.66
N ILE A 69 1.85 -6.11 6.50
CA ILE A 69 2.17 -6.70 5.19
C ILE A 69 3.69 -6.93 5.06
N LEU A 70 4.53 -5.93 5.33
CA LEU A 70 6.00 -6.07 5.24
C LEU A 70 6.55 -7.14 6.20
N LYS A 71 5.92 -7.30 7.36
CA LYS A 71 6.29 -8.35 8.32
C LYS A 71 5.92 -9.75 7.82
N THR A 72 4.79 -9.89 7.15
CA THR A 72 4.22 -11.20 6.78
C THR A 72 4.67 -11.65 5.39
N CYS A 73 4.65 -10.74 4.41
CA CYS A 73 5.03 -10.98 3.03
C CYS A 73 6.51 -10.64 2.82
N LYS A 74 7.32 -11.62 2.39
CA LYS A 74 8.77 -11.45 2.15
C LYS A 74 9.14 -11.18 0.69
N VAL A 75 8.18 -10.67 -0.08
CA VAL A 75 8.39 -10.22 -1.45
C VAL A 75 8.62 -8.71 -1.49
N PRO A 76 9.38 -8.20 -2.46
CA PRO A 76 9.53 -6.77 -2.67
C PRO A 76 8.19 -6.04 -2.76
N THR A 77 8.08 -4.94 -2.02
CA THR A 77 6.83 -4.18 -1.87
C THR A 77 7.07 -2.72 -2.25
N GLN A 78 6.11 -2.13 -2.97
CA GLN A 78 6.08 -0.71 -3.28
C GLN A 78 4.86 -0.03 -2.65
N LEU A 79 5.04 1.17 -2.11
CA LEU A 79 3.99 1.94 -1.45
C LEU A 79 3.87 3.34 -2.06
N GLY A 80 2.63 3.74 -2.34
CA GLY A 80 2.26 5.13 -2.60
C GLY A 80 1.19 5.62 -1.63
N GLY A 81 0.96 6.94 -1.63
CA GLY A 81 -0.07 7.59 -0.81
C GLY A 81 0.51 8.38 0.35
N GLY A 82 0.36 9.71 0.31
CA GLY A 82 0.74 10.61 1.42
C GLY A 82 2.23 10.82 1.64
N ILE A 83 3.11 10.28 0.80
CA ILE A 83 4.56 10.43 0.97
C ILE A 83 5.04 11.70 0.26
N ARG A 84 5.46 12.71 1.02
CA ARG A 84 5.76 14.05 0.49
C ARG A 84 7.15 14.60 0.81
N ASP A 85 7.90 13.96 1.69
CA ASP A 85 9.23 14.42 2.10
C ASP A 85 10.22 13.25 2.24
N MET A 86 11.50 13.60 2.30
CA MET A 86 12.60 12.64 2.42
C MET A 86 12.56 11.85 3.73
N ALA A 87 12.13 12.47 4.84
CA ALA A 87 12.07 11.80 6.14
C ALA A 87 11.06 10.64 6.12
N THR A 88 9.91 10.85 5.48
CA THR A 88 8.88 9.81 5.30
C THR A 88 9.37 8.71 4.36
N ILE A 89 10.10 9.07 3.29
CA ILE A 89 10.72 8.09 2.38
C ILE A 89 11.70 7.20 3.15
N GLU A 90 12.64 7.80 3.88
CA GLU A 90 13.65 7.08 4.67
C GLU A 90 13.00 6.17 5.71
N ALA A 91 12.00 6.67 6.45
CA ALA A 91 11.28 5.89 7.45
C ALA A 91 10.63 4.62 6.85
N TRP A 92 10.11 4.68 5.62
CA TRP A 92 9.53 3.52 4.96
C TRP A 92 10.58 2.54 4.44
N LEU A 93 11.67 3.04 3.85
CA LEU A 93 12.77 2.21 3.38
C LEU A 93 13.44 1.47 4.55
N ASP A 94 13.64 2.13 5.68
CA ASP A 94 14.19 1.53 6.91
C ASP A 94 13.30 0.42 7.48
N LYS A 95 11.98 0.50 7.27
CA LYS A 95 11.01 -0.55 7.62
C LYS A 95 11.03 -1.74 6.65
N GLY A 96 11.86 -1.69 5.61
CA GLY A 96 12.01 -2.77 4.63
C GLY A 96 11.14 -2.63 3.38
N LEU A 97 10.49 -1.48 3.18
CA LEU A 97 9.83 -1.18 1.91
C LEU A 97 10.88 -1.10 0.79
N THR A 98 10.61 -1.70 -0.36
CA THR A 98 11.59 -1.73 -1.45
C THR A 98 11.54 -0.48 -2.32
N ARG A 99 10.35 0.09 -2.53
CA ARG A 99 10.16 1.29 -3.36
C ARG A 99 9.08 2.20 -2.82
N VAL A 100 9.31 3.50 -2.90
CA VAL A 100 8.30 4.53 -2.68
C VAL A 100 7.82 5.05 -4.03
N ILE A 101 6.51 5.25 -4.15
CA ILE A 101 5.87 5.85 -5.32
C ILE A 101 5.54 7.31 -5.01
N LEU A 102 6.13 8.20 -5.80
CA LEU A 102 5.90 9.64 -5.72
C LEU A 102 5.05 10.09 -6.90
N GLY A 103 4.04 10.90 -6.61
CA GLY A 103 3.12 11.46 -7.62
C GLY A 103 3.06 12.98 -7.52
N THR A 104 2.22 13.49 -6.62
CA THR A 104 1.92 14.93 -6.49
C THR A 104 3.12 15.81 -6.13
N VAL A 105 4.17 15.26 -5.53
CA VAL A 105 5.40 16.01 -5.18
C VAL A 105 6.40 16.15 -6.32
N ALA A 106 6.17 15.48 -7.45
CA ALA A 106 7.06 15.53 -8.60
C ALA A 106 6.78 16.71 -9.54
N VAL A 107 5.74 17.52 -9.28
CA VAL A 107 5.27 18.63 -10.11
C VAL A 107 5.12 19.93 -9.33
#